data_AF-A0A1H2ZHG2-F1
#
_entry.id   AF-A0A1H2ZHG2-F1
#
_cell.length_a   1.000
_cell.length_b   1.000
_cell.length_c   1.000
_cell.angle_alpha   90.00
_cell.angle_beta   90.00
_cell.angle_gamma   90.00
#
_symmetry.space_group_name_H-M   'P 1'
#
loop_
_entity.id
_entity.type
_entity.pdbx_description
1 polymer ?
#
loop_
_entity_poly.entity_id
_entity_poly.type
_entity_poly.pdbx_seq_one_letter_code
_entity_poly.pdbx_strand_id
1 'polypeptide(L)'
;MKKFAVLMALAACGVPTTQAPTQNQSGRIAQFIADVSPQLSPAEQRIAAACGTQSATPEELQSLAAQDGLDAATTGLISEIMTRDGSLACMSSNGVLL
;
A
#
# COMPACT_ATOMS: atom_id res chain seq x y z
N MET A 1 46.47 -26.77 -15.09
CA MET A 1 46.47 -25.30 -14.86
C MET A 1 45.07 -24.86 -14.46
N LYS A 2 44.96 -23.67 -13.86
CA LYS A 2 43.95 -23.22 -12.90
C LYS A 2 42.51 -23.17 -13.42
N LYS A 3 41.60 -23.57 -12.52
CA LYS A 3 40.14 -23.45 -12.58
C LYS A 3 39.74 -21.97 -12.65
N PHE A 4 39.09 -21.57 -13.73
CA PHE A 4 38.38 -20.29 -13.81
C PHE A 4 36.89 -20.59 -13.97
N ALA A 5 36.16 -20.54 -12.86
CA ALA A 5 34.73 -20.33 -12.84
C ALA A 5 34.49 -19.47 -11.60
N VAL A 6 34.37 -18.16 -11.83
CA VAL A 6 33.10 -17.44 -11.60
C VAL A 6 32.66 -17.60 -10.16
N LEU A 7 32.83 -16.53 -9.39
CA LEU A 7 31.82 -16.05 -8.45
C LEU A 7 32.19 -14.58 -8.17
N MET A 8 31.74 -13.75 -9.11
CA MET A 8 31.59 -12.32 -8.94
C MET A 8 30.88 -12.04 -7.62
N ALA A 9 31.43 -11.07 -6.90
CA ALA A 9 30.89 -10.51 -5.68
C ALA A 9 29.40 -10.16 -5.85
N LEU A 10 28.58 -10.73 -4.97
CA LEU A 10 27.27 -10.19 -4.62
C LEU A 10 27.31 -9.80 -3.14
N ALA A 11 28.23 -8.88 -2.83
CA ALA A 11 28.10 -8.00 -1.68
C ALA A 11 27.14 -6.87 -2.09
N ALA A 12 25.86 -7.19 -2.10
CA ALA A 12 24.79 -6.21 -2.11
C ALA A 12 23.62 -6.86 -1.36
N CYS A 13 23.64 -6.73 -0.03
CA CYS A 13 22.45 -6.88 0.80
C CYS A 13 21.49 -5.72 0.46
N GLY A 14 20.91 -5.73 -0.74
CA GLY A 14 19.72 -4.98 -1.06
C GLY A 14 18.55 -5.80 -0.56
N VAL A 15 18.05 -5.47 0.62
CA VAL A 15 16.90 -6.11 1.24
C VAL A 15 15.71 -6.02 0.28
N PRO A 16 15.14 -7.13 -0.21
CA PRO A 16 13.80 -7.08 -0.74
C PRO A 16 12.88 -7.17 0.47
N THR A 17 12.49 -6.04 1.07
CA THR A 17 11.27 -6.03 1.88
C THR A 17 10.07 -6.07 0.93
N THR A 18 9.92 -7.18 0.21
CA THR A 18 8.64 -7.59 -0.39
C THR A 18 7.80 -8.24 0.70
N GLN A 19 7.56 -7.53 1.81
CA GLN A 19 6.47 -7.92 2.69
C GLN A 19 5.21 -7.37 2.04
N ALA A 20 4.42 -8.26 1.44
CA ALA A 20 3.04 -7.94 1.14
C ALA A 20 2.42 -7.37 2.43
N PRO A 21 1.67 -6.26 2.36
CA PRO A 21 1.14 -5.62 3.55
C PRO A 21 0.38 -6.66 4.37
N THR A 22 0.65 -6.72 5.67
CA THR A 22 -0.05 -7.66 6.54
C THR A 22 -1.55 -7.34 6.47
N GLN A 23 -2.40 -8.34 6.71
CA GLN A 23 -3.87 -8.19 6.63
C GLN A 23 -4.41 -7.04 7.49
N ASN A 24 -3.66 -6.64 8.53
CA ASN A 24 -3.97 -5.50 9.40
C ASN A 24 -3.65 -4.13 8.73
N GLN A 25 -2.54 -4.04 7.99
CA GLN A 25 -2.08 -2.81 7.31
C GLN A 25 -3.05 -2.36 6.20
N SER A 26 -3.44 -3.31 5.35
CA SER A 26 -4.45 -3.10 4.32
C SER A 26 -5.86 -2.91 4.92
N GLY A 27 -6.09 -3.42 6.12
CA GLY A 27 -7.35 -3.29 6.85
C GLY A 27 -7.70 -1.85 7.24
N ARG A 28 -6.71 -1.00 7.55
CA ARG A 28 -6.97 0.41 7.93
C ARG A 28 -7.40 1.26 6.74
N ILE A 29 -6.72 1.12 5.60
CA ILE A 29 -7.11 1.78 4.35
C ILE A 29 -8.51 1.30 3.94
N ALA A 30 -8.77 -0.01 4.01
CA ALA A 30 -10.10 -0.55 3.72
C ALA A 30 -11.20 0.01 4.64
N GLN A 31 -10.93 0.13 5.95
CA GLN A 31 -11.88 0.71 6.89
C GLN A 31 -12.14 2.19 6.59
N PHE A 32 -11.10 2.97 6.34
CA PHE A 32 -11.25 4.38 5.96
C PHE A 32 -12.12 4.54 4.72
N ILE A 33 -11.87 3.76 3.67
CA ILE A 33 -12.66 3.82 2.43
C ILE A 33 -14.13 3.43 2.66
N ALA A 34 -14.39 2.42 3.50
CA ALA A 34 -15.75 2.05 3.86
C ALA A 34 -16.48 3.18 4.62
N ASP A 35 -15.77 3.90 5.48
CA ASP A 35 -16.31 4.98 6.31
C ASP A 35 -16.60 6.25 5.49
N VAL A 36 -15.72 6.62 4.55
CA VAL A 36 -15.84 7.89 3.79
C VAL A 36 -16.49 7.74 2.42
N SER A 37 -16.53 6.53 1.86
CA SER A 37 -17.11 6.24 0.55
C SER A 37 -18.22 5.17 0.62
N PRO A 38 -19.26 5.33 1.47
CA PRO A 38 -20.35 4.35 1.60
C PRO A 38 -21.20 4.20 0.33
N GLN A 39 -21.12 5.15 -0.60
CA GLN A 39 -21.78 5.13 -1.90
C GLN A 39 -21.14 4.16 -2.90
N LEU A 40 -19.86 3.81 -2.69
CA LEU A 40 -19.18 2.82 -3.52
C LEU A 40 -19.69 1.42 -3.19
N SER A 41 -19.78 0.56 -4.21
CA SER A 41 -20.06 -0.85 -3.98
C SER A 41 -18.92 -1.51 -3.19
N PRO A 42 -19.18 -2.64 -2.50
CA PRO A 42 -18.13 -3.38 -1.78
C PRO A 42 -16.99 -3.86 -2.69
N ALA A 43 -17.21 -3.97 -4.00
CA ALA A 43 -16.15 -4.28 -4.95
C ALA A 43 -15.25 -3.06 -5.21
N GLU A 44 -15.85 -1.91 -5.46
CA GLU A 44 -15.13 -0.65 -5.69
C GLU A 44 -14.35 -0.19 -4.45
N GLN A 45 -14.92 -0.36 -3.25
CA GLN A 45 -14.21 -0.08 -1.99
C GLN A 45 -12.95 -0.93 -1.83
N ARG A 46 -13.01 -2.23 -2.20
CA ARG A 46 -11.84 -3.12 -2.18
C ARG A 46 -10.79 -2.70 -3.20
N ILE A 47 -11.21 -2.26 -4.38
CA ILE A 47 -10.30 -1.75 -5.42
C ILE A 47 -9.62 -0.47 -4.95
N ALA A 48 -10.38 0.50 -4.43
CA ALA A 48 -9.83 1.74 -3.88
C ALA A 48 -8.82 1.46 -2.76
N ALA A 49 -9.15 0.56 -1.83
CA ALA A 49 -8.23 0.15 -0.76
C ALA A 49 -6.96 -0.52 -1.31
N ALA A 50 -7.07 -1.36 -2.33
CA ALA A 50 -5.93 -1.99 -2.98
C ALA A 50 -5.06 -0.98 -3.74
N CYS A 51 -5.65 0.03 -4.38
CA CYS A 51 -4.94 1.11 -5.05
C CYS A 51 -4.18 2.00 -4.07
N GLY A 52 -4.83 2.37 -2.94
CA GLY A 52 -4.18 3.09 -1.85
C GLY A 52 -3.00 2.29 -1.27
N THR A 53 -3.22 1.01 -0.99
CA THR A 53 -2.18 0.11 -0.47
C THR A 53 -0.98 -0.02 -1.41
N GLN A 54 -1.21 -0.10 -2.73
CA GLN A 54 -0.14 -0.18 -3.74
C GLN A 54 0.64 1.13 -3.89
N SER A 55 0.04 2.27 -3.56
CA SER A 55 0.65 3.60 -3.68
C SER A 55 1.30 4.08 -2.39
N ALA A 56 1.07 3.38 -1.28
CA ALA A 56 1.68 3.65 0.00
C ALA A 56 3.13 3.15 0.02
N THR A 57 4.01 3.91 0.65
CA THR A 57 5.38 3.48 0.94
C THR A 57 5.39 2.44 2.06
N PRO A 58 6.45 1.61 2.16
CA PRO A 58 6.59 0.65 3.24
C PRO A 58 6.50 1.28 4.65
N GLU A 59 7.08 2.47 4.84
CA GLU A 59 7.07 3.20 6.12
C GLU A 59 5.66 3.65 6.51
N GLU A 60 4.86 4.08 5.54
CA GLU A 60 3.46 4.46 5.75
C GLU A 60 2.61 3.24 6.10
N LEU A 61 2.77 2.13 5.37
CA LEU A 61 2.10 0.88 5.69
C LEU A 61 2.48 0.37 7.09
N GLN A 62 3.74 0.50 7.49
CA GLN A 62 4.19 0.16 8.84
C GLN A 62 3.56 1.08 9.90
N SER A 63 3.48 2.38 9.61
CA SER A 63 2.82 3.36 10.49
C SER A 63 1.33 3.04 10.67
N LEU A 64 0.63 2.68 9.59
CA LEU A 64 -0.76 2.24 9.64
C LEU A 64 -0.95 0.92 10.41
N ALA A 65 0.04 0.01 10.37
CA ALA A 65 0.02 -1.25 11.12
C ALA A 65 0.06 -1.07 12.64
N ALA A 66 0.74 -0.02 13.08
CA ALA A 66 1.03 0.23 14.49
C ALA A 66 -0.11 0.98 15.21
N GLN A 67 -1.16 1.36 14.48
CA GLN A 67 -2.27 2.15 14.98
C GLN A 67 -3.43 1.23 15.39
N ASP A 68 -4.01 1.46 16.57
CA ASP A 68 -5.17 0.70 17.07
C ASP A 68 -6.52 1.21 16.52
N GLY A 69 -6.53 2.25 15.67
CA GLY A 69 -7.76 2.84 15.13
C GLY A 69 -7.54 3.86 14.02
N LEU A 70 -8.65 4.48 13.56
CA LEU A 70 -8.62 5.62 12.64
C LEU A 70 -8.73 6.91 13.45
N ASP A 71 -7.60 7.37 13.99
CA ASP A 71 -7.51 8.70 14.59
C ASP A 71 -7.28 9.78 13.50
N ALA A 72 -7.21 11.04 13.91
CA ALA A 72 -7.02 12.16 12.98
C ALA A 72 -5.71 12.05 12.18
N ALA A 73 -4.63 11.57 12.82
CA ALA A 73 -3.33 11.42 12.18
C ALA A 73 -3.35 10.30 11.13
N THR A 74 -3.93 9.15 11.47
CA THR A 74 -4.10 7.99 10.59
C THR A 74 -4.98 8.33 9.39
N THR A 75 -6.10 9.04 9.64
CA THR A 75 -7.03 9.48 8.60
C THR A 75 -6.35 10.47 7.63
N GLY A 76 -5.55 11.41 8.16
CA GLY A 76 -4.78 12.35 7.35
C GLY A 76 -3.76 11.64 6.45
N LEU A 77 -3.03 10.67 7.00
CA LEU A 77 -2.07 9.87 6.24
C LEU A 77 -2.76 9.06 5.13
N ILE A 78 -3.87 8.38 5.43
CA ILE A 78 -4.60 7.61 4.40
C ILE A 78 -5.16 8.55 3.32
N SER A 79 -5.66 9.73 3.69
CA SER A 79 -6.14 10.72 2.73
C SER A 79 -5.04 11.19 1.78
N GLU A 80 -3.82 11.41 2.29
CA GLU A 80 -2.67 11.73 1.45
C GLU A 80 -2.36 10.59 0.47
N ILE A 81 -2.29 9.36 0.95
CA ILE A 81 -2.05 8.18 0.10
C ILE A 81 -3.09 8.11 -1.03
N MET A 82 -4.37 8.25 -0.70
CA MET A 82 -5.48 8.13 -1.65
C MET A 82 -5.54 9.25 -2.70
N THR A 83 -4.95 10.41 -2.39
CA THR A 83 -4.92 11.58 -3.30
C THR A 83 -3.64 11.66 -4.13
N ARG A 84 -2.69 10.73 -3.94
CA ARG A 84 -1.51 10.62 -4.83
C ARG A 84 -1.90 10.18 -6.23
N ASP A 85 -1.16 10.68 -7.21
CA ASP A 85 -1.37 10.35 -8.63
C ASP A 85 -1.40 8.84 -8.90
N GLY A 86 -0.55 8.06 -8.22
CA GLY A 86 -0.54 6.60 -8.35
C GLY A 86 -1.86 5.94 -7.91
N SER A 87 -2.46 6.42 -6.82
CA SER A 87 -3.74 5.89 -6.33
C SER A 87 -4.88 6.28 -7.25
N LEU A 88 -4.93 7.55 -7.65
CA LEU A 88 -5.95 8.08 -8.55
C LEU A 88 -5.89 7.39 -9.92
N ALA A 89 -4.69 7.21 -10.48
CA ALA A 89 -4.50 6.51 -11.74
C ALA A 89 -4.90 5.03 -11.65
N CYS A 90 -4.56 4.35 -10.54
CA CYS A 90 -4.98 2.98 -10.30
C CYS A 90 -6.51 2.86 -10.22
N MET A 91 -7.18 3.74 -9.47
CA MET A 91 -8.64 3.73 -9.34
C MET A 91 -9.33 4.01 -10.67
N SER A 92 -8.88 5.04 -11.39
CA SER A 92 -9.41 5.37 -12.72
C SER A 92 -9.23 4.22 -13.72
N SER A 93 -8.09 3.52 -13.69
CA SER A 93 -7.84 2.37 -14.56
C SER A 93 -8.72 1.15 -14.24
N ASN A 94 -9.23 1.07 -13.01
CA ASN A 94 -10.16 0.04 -12.56
C ASN A 94 -11.63 0.50 -12.58
N GLY A 95 -11.91 1.69 -13.12
CA GLY A 95 -13.28 2.23 -13.22
C GLY A 95 -13.86 2.73 -11.90
N VAL A 96 -13.05 2.92 -10.86
CA VAL A 96 -13.48 3.52 -9.59
C VAL A 96 -13.30 5.03 -9.67
N LEU A 97 -14.40 5.76 -9.50
CA LEU A 97 -14.41 7.22 -9.40
C LEU A 97 -14.85 7.57 -7.98
N LEU A 98 -13.93 8.18 -7.22
CA LEU A 98 -14.21 8.73 -5.88
C LEU A 98 -14.91 10.08 -5.97
#